data_AF-U6SMG5-F1
#
_entry.id   AF-U6SMG5-F1
#
_cell.length_a   1.000
_cell.length_b   1.000
_cell.length_c   1.000
_cell.angle_alpha   90.00
_cell.angle_beta   90.00
_cell.angle_gamma   90.00
#
_symmetry.space_group_name_H-M   'P 1'
#
loop_
_entity.id
_entity.type
_entity.pdbx_description
1 polymer ?
#
loop_
_entity_poly.entity_id
_entity_poly.type
_entity_poly.pdbx_seq_one_letter_code
_entity_poly.pdbx_strand_id
1 'polypeptide(L)'
;MTEEKAITLLYDILEKHLNLPAIDAFHKEARLNEDLCMDSVMILQLILHLEVDYGIEVPDDELAPNDFYTVSSLAQFISSVTKQSSIGDML
;
A
#
# COMPACT_ATOMS: atom_id res chain seq x y z
N MET A 1 0.10 -7.89 9.25
CA MET A 1 -1.23 -7.34 9.65
C MET A 1 -2.36 -8.05 8.90
N THR A 2 -3.64 -7.69 9.11
CA THR A 2 -4.79 -8.19 8.31
C THR A 2 -5.05 -7.27 7.11
N GLU A 3 -5.72 -7.76 6.07
CA GLU A 3 -6.09 -6.97 4.88
C GLU A 3 -6.92 -5.74 5.25
N GLU A 4 -7.96 -5.89 6.10
CA GLU A 4 -8.79 -4.75 6.54
C GLU A 4 -7.97 -3.64 7.24
N LYS A 5 -6.98 -4.04 8.04
CA LYS A 5 -6.05 -3.07 8.67
C LYS A 5 -5.16 -2.40 7.64
N ALA A 6 -4.69 -3.15 6.64
CA ALA A 6 -3.91 -2.59 5.55
C ALA A 6 -4.74 -1.60 4.71
N ILE A 7 -6.01 -1.89 4.40
CA ILE A 7 -6.91 -0.96 3.71
C ILE A 7 -7.10 0.33 4.52
N THR A 8 -7.30 0.21 5.83
CA THR A 8 -7.44 1.38 6.72
C THR A 8 -6.17 2.23 6.71
N LEU A 9 -5.01 1.58 6.81
CA LEU A 9 -3.71 2.24 6.74
C LEU A 9 -3.50 2.95 5.39
N LEU A 10 -3.83 2.29 4.29
CA LEU A 10 -3.75 2.88 2.95
C LEU A 10 -4.62 4.13 2.86
N TYR A 11 -5.87 4.06 3.33
CA TYR A 11 -6.75 5.24 3.36
C TYR A 11 -6.13 6.39 4.14
N ASP A 12 -5.61 6.13 5.34
CA ASP A 12 -4.96 7.15 6.17
C ASP A 12 -3.79 7.82 5.47
N ILE A 13 -2.94 7.06 4.77
CA ILE A 13 -1.79 7.63 4.04
C ILE A 13 -2.27 8.48 2.85
N LEU A 14 -3.19 7.95 2.06
CA LEU A 14 -3.71 8.65 0.88
C LEU A 14 -4.43 9.94 1.27
N GLU A 15 -5.22 9.94 2.33
CA GLU A 15 -5.96 11.12 2.81
C GLU A 15 -5.03 12.13 3.49
N LYS A 16 -4.19 11.69 4.44
CA LYS A 16 -3.49 12.61 5.37
C LYS A 16 -2.09 13.00 4.91
N HIS A 17 -1.40 12.11 4.19
CA HIS A 17 -0.02 12.35 3.79
C HIS A 17 0.08 12.75 2.32
N LEU A 18 -0.66 12.09 1.43
CA LEU A 18 -0.65 12.41 0.00
C LEU A 18 -1.74 13.41 -0.41
N ASN A 19 -2.72 13.69 0.45
CA ASN A 19 -3.86 14.56 0.17
C ASN A 19 -4.49 14.24 -1.19
N LEU A 20 -4.78 12.95 -1.41
CA LEU A 20 -5.22 12.40 -2.68
C LEU A 20 -6.54 13.07 -3.12
N PRO A 21 -6.59 13.76 -4.28
CA PRO A 21 -7.79 14.45 -4.73
C PRO A 21 -8.98 13.51 -4.99
N ALA A 22 -8.70 12.28 -5.43
CA ALA A 22 -9.70 11.26 -5.76
C ALA A 22 -10.06 10.35 -4.56
N ILE A 23 -9.85 10.81 -3.31
CA ILE A 23 -10.08 9.99 -2.11
C ILE A 23 -11.54 9.52 -2.00
N ASP A 24 -12.50 10.26 -2.56
CA ASP A 24 -13.93 9.90 -2.59
C ASP A 24 -14.20 8.63 -3.41
N ALA A 25 -13.30 8.27 -4.34
CA ALA A 25 -13.39 7.05 -5.13
C ALA A 25 -12.73 5.84 -4.43
N PHE A 26 -12.22 6.00 -3.20
CA PHE A 26 -11.55 4.94 -2.48
C PHE A 26 -12.53 3.84 -2.04
N HIS A 27 -12.36 2.64 -2.61
CA HIS A 27 -12.93 1.39 -2.13
C HIS A 27 -12.02 0.23 -2.52
N LYS A 28 -12.29 -0.98 -1.99
CA LYS A 28 -11.40 -2.13 -2.13
C LYS A 28 -11.12 -2.54 -3.58
N GLU A 29 -12.08 -2.37 -4.49
CA GLU A 29 -11.94 -2.66 -5.91
C GLU A 29 -11.46 -1.46 -6.75
N ALA A 30 -11.28 -0.29 -6.16
CA ALA A 30 -10.82 0.89 -6.88
C ALA A 30 -9.43 0.63 -7.46
N ARG A 31 -9.27 0.88 -8.75
CA ARG A 31 -8.00 0.76 -9.45
C ARG A 31 -7.11 1.95 -9.12
N LEU A 32 -5.87 1.69 -8.69
CA LEU A 32 -5.01 2.75 -8.19
C LEU A 32 -4.72 3.80 -9.26
N ASN A 33 -4.42 3.37 -10.48
CA ASN A 33 -4.08 4.28 -11.58
C ASN A 33 -5.30 4.92 -12.26
N GLU A 34 -6.41 4.19 -12.41
CA GLU A 34 -7.55 4.64 -13.19
C GLU A 34 -8.59 5.36 -12.33
N ASP A 35 -8.98 4.76 -11.20
CA ASP A 35 -10.08 5.28 -10.38
C ASP A 35 -9.54 6.26 -9.32
N LEU A 36 -8.34 6.02 -8.78
CA LEU A 36 -7.66 6.91 -7.83
C LEU A 36 -6.66 7.86 -8.50
N CYS A 37 -6.44 7.74 -9.81
CA CYS A 37 -5.51 8.57 -10.58
C CYS A 37 -4.09 8.61 -10.01
N MET A 38 -3.64 7.55 -9.33
CA MET A 38 -2.28 7.46 -8.81
C MET A 38 -1.30 7.13 -9.93
N ASP A 39 -0.39 8.05 -10.18
CA ASP A 39 0.75 7.81 -11.07
C ASP A 39 1.88 7.06 -10.34
N SER A 40 2.93 6.70 -11.07
CA SER A 40 4.08 5.99 -10.50
C SER A 40 4.81 6.78 -9.40
N VAL A 41 4.78 8.11 -9.42
CA VAL A 41 5.44 8.94 -8.40
C VAL A 41 4.64 8.89 -7.10
N MET A 42 3.32 8.99 -7.18
CA MET A 42 2.44 8.87 -6.02
C MET A 42 2.50 7.48 -5.39
N ILE A 43 2.65 6.43 -6.21
CA ILE A 43 2.86 5.07 -5.71
C ILE A 43 4.19 4.95 -4.95
N LEU A 44 5.28 5.52 -5.47
CA LEU A 44 6.56 5.54 -4.76
C LEU A 44 6.50 6.35 -3.46
N GLN A 45 5.75 7.46 -3.42
CA GLN A 45 5.53 8.23 -2.20
C GLN A 45 4.73 7.44 -1.15
N LEU A 46 3.71 6.70 -1.58
CA LEU A 46 2.96 5.79 -0.71
C LEU A 46 3.88 4.74 -0.09
N ILE A 47 4.74 4.10 -0.89
CA ILE A 47 5.73 3.13 -0.40
C ILE A 47 6.66 3.76 0.62
N LEU A 48 7.20 4.95 0.32
CA LEU A 48 8.08 5.68 1.24
C LEU A 48 7.40 5.96 2.59
N HIS A 49 6.13 6.33 2.59
CA HIS A 49 5.38 6.52 3.84
C HIS A 49 5.18 5.21 4.60
N LEU A 50 4.88 4.10 3.90
CA LEU A 50 4.76 2.78 4.53
C LEU A 50 6.08 2.38 5.24
N GLU A 51 7.22 2.62 4.61
CA GLU A 51 8.54 2.30 5.16
C GLU A 51 8.93 3.22 6.32
N VAL A 52 8.87 4.54 6.11
CA VAL A 52 9.43 5.52 7.04
C VAL A 52 8.51 5.78 8.23
N ASP A 53 7.20 5.93 7.99
CA ASP A 53 6.26 6.31 9.05
C ASP A 53 5.68 5.09 9.79
N TYR A 54 5.59 3.95 9.10
CA TYR A 54 4.95 2.74 9.63
C TYR A 54 5.90 1.54 9.79
N GLY A 55 7.16 1.65 9.36
CA GLY A 55 8.16 0.59 9.51
C GLY A 55 7.85 -0.67 8.69
N ILE A 56 7.09 -0.54 7.60
CA ILE A 56 6.73 -1.66 6.73
C ILE A 56 7.74 -1.73 5.61
N GLU A 57 8.63 -2.72 5.64
CA GLU A 57 9.56 -2.96 4.56
C GLU A 57 8.83 -3.48 3.32
N VAL A 58 9.04 -2.80 2.19
CA VAL A 58 8.47 -3.18 0.89
C VAL A 58 9.62 -3.64 0.00
N PRO A 59 9.78 -4.97 -0.21
CA PRO A 59 10.89 -5.48 -1.01
C PRO A 59 10.73 -5.12 -2.49
N ASP A 60 11.69 -4.36 -3.04
CA ASP A 60 11.73 -3.92 -4.45
C ASP A 60 11.58 -5.09 -5.44
N ASP A 61 12.14 -6.25 -5.11
CA ASP A 61 12.18 -7.44 -5.97
C ASP A 61 10.84 -8.21 -6.03
N GLU A 62 9.93 -7.98 -5.08
CA GLU A 62 8.62 -8.64 -5.02
C GLU A 62 7.47 -7.77 -5.56
N LEU A 63 7.75 -6.51 -5.91
CA LEU A 63 6.77 -5.57 -6.43
C LEU A 63 6.37 -5.89 -7.88
N ALA A 64 5.30 -6.66 -8.06
CA ALA A 64 4.75 -6.92 -9.38
C ALA A 64 3.74 -5.83 -9.77
N PRO A 65 3.60 -5.51 -11.08
CA PRO A 65 2.59 -4.56 -11.56
C PRO A 65 1.15 -4.88 -11.10
N ASN A 66 0.85 -6.17 -10.89
CA ASN A 66 -0.47 -6.62 -10.44
C ASN A 66 -0.76 -6.28 -8.97
N ASP A 67 0.27 -6.12 -8.13
CA ASP A 67 0.09 -5.76 -6.71
C ASP A 67 -0.47 -4.33 -6.59
N PHE A 68 -0.17 -3.46 -7.56
CA PHE A 68 -0.67 -2.09 -7.64
C PHE A 68 -1.94 -1.93 -8.49
N TYR A 69 -2.62 -3.03 -8.83
CA TYR A 69 -3.81 -2.90 -9.69
C TYR A 69 -4.97 -2.24 -8.96
N THR A 70 -5.29 -2.69 -7.74
CA THR A 70 -6.41 -2.21 -6.92
C THR A 70 -5.99 -1.94 -5.47
N VAL A 71 -6.83 -1.26 -4.71
CA VAL A 71 -6.65 -1.11 -3.25
C VAL A 71 -6.54 -2.47 -2.56
N SER A 72 -7.37 -3.45 -2.92
CA SER A 72 -7.35 -4.79 -2.32
C SER A 72 -6.07 -5.56 -2.68
N SER A 73 -5.60 -5.50 -3.93
CA SER A 73 -4.33 -6.16 -4.31
C SER A 73 -3.15 -5.59 -3.51
N LEU A 74 -3.09 -4.26 -3.34
CA LEU A 74 -2.03 -3.62 -2.57
C LEU A 74 -2.14 -3.94 -1.07
N ALA A 75 -3.35 -3.95 -0.52
CA ALA A 75 -3.59 -4.31 0.86
C ALA A 75 -3.22 -5.78 1.15
N GLN A 76 -3.45 -6.68 0.20
CA GLN A 76 -3.05 -8.09 0.30
C GLN A 76 -1.53 -8.24 0.28
N PHE A 77 -0.85 -7.52 -0.60
CA PHE A 77 0.61 -7.45 -0.63
C PHE A 77 1.17 -6.93 0.72
N ILE A 78 0.68 -5.80 1.22
CA ILE A 78 1.09 -5.26 2.53
C ILE A 78 0.82 -6.27 3.65
N SER A 79 -0.33 -6.95 3.60
CA SER A 79 -0.67 -7.99 4.57
C SER A 79 0.27 -9.19 4.48
N SER A 80 0.82 -9.53 3.32
CA SER A 80 1.71 -10.68 3.12
C SER A 80 3.12 -10.37 3.65
N VAL A 81 3.71 -9.23 3.30
CA VAL A 81 5.08 -8.86 3.72
C VAL A 81 5.15 -8.64 5.24
N THR A 82 4.12 -8.03 5.81
CA THR A 82 4.03 -7.82 7.27
C THR A 82 3.71 -9.07 8.09
N LYS A 83 3.40 -10.20 7.44
CA LYS A 83 3.33 -11.52 8.10
C LYS A 83 4.66 -12.27 8.03
N GLN A 84 5.46 -12.01 7.00
CA GLN A 84 6.75 -12.67 6.77
C GLN A 84 7.87 -12.13 7.67
N SER A 85 7.77 -10.87 8.09
CA SER A 85 8.75 -10.19 8.97
C SER A 85 8.94 -10.80 10.37
N SER A 86 8.32 -11.95 10.70
CA SER A 86 8.46 -12.62 12.00
C SER A 86 9.48 -13.78 12.02
N ILE A 87 10.18 -14.07 10.93
CA ILE A 87 11.08 -15.26 10.82
C ILE A 87 12.55 -14.89 10.49
N GLY A 88 12.85 -13.66 10.06
CA GLY A 88 14.18 -13.27 9.55
C GLY A 88 15.21 -12.81 10.58
N ASP A 89 14.80 -12.26 11.73
CA ASP A 89 15.71 -11.63 12.70
C ASP A 89 16.33 -12.60 13.74
N MET A 90 16.33 -13.91 13.47
CA MET A 90 16.84 -14.93 14.40
C MET A 90 17.80 -15.92 13.71
N LEU A 91 18.71 -15.44 12.88
CA LEU A 91 19.92 -16.16 12.42
C LEU A 91 21.09 -15.18 12.34
#